data_AF-A0A0A9AIX5-F1
#
_entry.id   AF-A0A0A9AIX5-F1
#
_cell.length_a   1.000
_cell.length_b   1.000
_cell.length_c   1.000
_cell.angle_alpha   90.00
_cell.angle_beta   90.00
_cell.angle_gamma   90.00
#
_symmetry.space_group_name_H-M   'P 1'
#
loop_
_entity.id
_entity.type
_entity.pdbx_description
1 polymer ?
#
loop_
_entity_poly.entity_id
_entity_poly.type
_entity_poly.pdbx_seq_one_letter_code
_entity_poly.pdbx_strand_id
1 'polypeptide(L)'
;MKSKRFVKICKPLTWSHGGIFLMCVSSAQIASAYILSKDSFPSSYRAFLGKQIGKDPVILQGLKELVNNNALTNLVGIEKYYKTVGVDLKFDPKLKVPCTILHSNQSCTGHFFSFLLQAYGRALPIYVPVYLVPALVLYRGHLVERPHTILGKNILGIARSSLFLSVYCASEWGWTCLLFRIFQRVQYSTSCTWHVSNWSGIAYREEEPEN
;
A
#
# COMPACT_ATOMS: atom_id res chain seq x y z
N MET A 1 21.38 -11.52 -32.43
CA MET A 1 20.01 -11.51 -33.01
C MET A 1 18.98 -11.41 -31.90
N LYS A 2 18.35 -10.24 -31.66
CA LYS A 2 17.19 -10.15 -30.75
C LYS A 2 15.94 -10.59 -31.51
N SER A 3 15.26 -11.63 -31.04
CA SER A 3 14.07 -12.21 -31.67
C SER A 3 12.95 -11.16 -31.81
N LYS A 4 12.37 -11.03 -33.02
CA LYS A 4 11.24 -10.11 -33.31
C LYS A 4 10.01 -10.37 -32.40
N ARG A 5 9.86 -11.60 -31.88
CA ARG A 5 8.83 -11.96 -30.88
C ARG A 5 9.10 -11.34 -29.51
N PHE A 6 10.36 -11.34 -29.08
CA PHE A 6 10.76 -10.78 -27.78
C PHE A 6 10.53 -9.26 -27.75
N VAL A 7 10.77 -8.57 -28.87
CA VAL A 7 10.50 -7.14 -29.03
C VAL A 7 8.99 -6.82 -28.91
N LYS A 8 8.10 -7.69 -29.42
CA LYS A 8 6.64 -7.50 -29.28
C LYS A 8 6.16 -7.69 -27.84
N ILE A 9 6.71 -8.67 -27.12
CA ILE A 9 6.34 -8.94 -25.71
C ILE A 9 6.89 -7.88 -24.77
N CYS A 10 8.07 -7.31 -25.04
CA CYS A 10 8.68 -6.25 -24.25
C CYS A 10 8.22 -4.83 -24.64
N LYS A 11 7.34 -4.65 -25.64
CA LYS A 11 6.79 -3.33 -26.01
C LYS A 11 6.13 -2.58 -24.84
N PRO A 12 5.36 -3.23 -23.93
CA PRO A 12 4.83 -2.56 -22.74
C PRO A 12 5.93 -2.07 -21.79
N LEU A 13 7.07 -2.78 -21.74
CA LEU A 13 8.25 -2.38 -20.96
C LEU A 13 8.98 -1.17 -21.58
N THR A 14 8.79 -0.89 -22.87
CA THR A 14 9.35 0.29 -23.56
C THR A 14 8.50 1.56 -23.43
N TRP A 15 7.40 1.51 -22.67
CA TRP A 15 6.54 2.68 -22.46
C TRP A 15 7.24 3.73 -21.57
N SER A 16 7.00 5.02 -21.82
CA SER A 16 7.71 6.14 -21.15
C SER A 16 7.65 6.06 -19.61
N HIS A 17 6.60 5.44 -19.06
CA HIS A 17 6.40 5.24 -17.63
C HIS A 17 6.25 3.76 -17.24
N GLY A 18 6.66 2.83 -18.12
CA GLY A 18 6.51 1.40 -17.91
C GLY A 18 7.17 0.89 -16.62
N GLY A 19 8.32 1.46 -16.24
CA GLY A 19 8.98 1.13 -14.98
C GLY A 19 8.18 1.53 -13.74
N ILE A 20 7.49 2.67 -13.77
CA ILE A 20 6.63 3.12 -12.66
C ILE A 20 5.43 2.19 -12.56
N PHE A 21 4.78 1.88 -13.69
CA PHE A 21 3.65 0.96 -13.72
C PHE A 21 4.03 -0.43 -13.19
N LEU A 22 5.14 -1.00 -13.68
CA LEU A 22 5.62 -2.32 -13.24
C LEU A 22 5.93 -2.34 -11.75
N MET A 23 6.59 -1.30 -11.24
CA MET A 23 6.86 -1.15 -9.82
C MET A 23 5.56 -1.05 -9.02
N CYS A 24 4.59 -0.24 -9.43
CA CYS A 24 3.30 -0.14 -8.75
C CYS A 24 2.56 -1.47 -8.71
N VAL A 25 2.51 -2.21 -9.83
CA VAL A 25 1.87 -3.53 -9.89
C VAL A 25 2.59 -4.53 -8.97
N SER A 26 3.92 -4.58 -9.01
CA SER A 26 4.71 -5.49 -8.17
C SER A 26 4.53 -5.16 -6.68
N SER A 27 4.54 -3.87 -6.33
CA SER A 27 4.29 -3.41 -4.96
C SER A 27 2.88 -3.77 -4.49
N ALA A 28 1.87 -3.65 -5.36
CA ALA A 28 0.49 -4.02 -5.04
C ALA A 28 0.34 -5.52 -4.77
N GLN A 29 1.09 -6.36 -5.51
CA GLN A 29 1.15 -7.81 -5.27
C GLN A 29 1.74 -8.10 -3.88
N ILE A 30 2.84 -7.43 -3.51
CA ILE A 30 3.48 -7.58 -2.19
C ILE A 30 2.52 -7.13 -1.08
N ALA A 31 1.88 -5.96 -1.24
CA ALA A 31 0.91 -5.45 -0.27
C ALA A 31 -0.27 -6.41 -0.08
N SER A 32 -0.77 -6.98 -1.18
CA SER A 32 -1.86 -7.95 -1.15
C SER A 32 -1.45 -9.26 -0.44
N ALA A 33 -0.28 -9.79 -0.78
CA ALA A 33 0.28 -10.95 -0.11
C ALA A 33 0.51 -10.69 1.39
N TYR A 34 0.90 -9.47 1.77
CA TYR A 34 1.02 -9.09 3.18
C TYR A 34 -0.34 -9.10 3.90
N ILE A 35 -1.40 -8.59 3.28
CA ILE A 35 -2.74 -8.60 3.90
C ILE A 35 -3.26 -10.04 4.05
N LEU A 36 -3.08 -10.88 3.04
CA LEU A 36 -3.61 -12.24 3.02
C LEU A 36 -2.75 -13.23 3.83
N SER A 37 -1.42 -13.13 3.76
CA SER A 37 -0.47 -14.08 4.33
C SER A 37 0.79 -13.39 4.87
N LYS A 38 0.61 -12.45 5.82
CA LYS A 38 1.72 -11.73 6.47
C LYS A 38 2.81 -12.63 7.06
N ASP A 39 2.47 -13.85 7.48
CA ASP A 39 3.38 -14.77 8.16
C ASP A 39 4.32 -15.51 7.20
N SER A 40 4.08 -15.41 5.89
CA SER A 40 4.99 -15.90 4.85
C SER A 40 6.25 -15.04 4.69
N PHE A 41 6.26 -13.82 5.24
CA PHE A 41 7.38 -12.90 5.10
C PHE A 41 8.39 -13.01 6.26
N PRO A 42 9.69 -12.84 6.00
CA PRO A 42 10.70 -12.71 7.05
C PRO A 42 10.35 -11.59 8.04
N SER A 43 10.68 -11.78 9.32
CA SER A 43 10.26 -10.90 10.42
C SER A 43 10.63 -9.42 10.22
N SER A 44 11.85 -9.15 9.73
CA SER A 44 12.33 -7.79 9.45
C SER A 44 11.55 -7.13 8.31
N TYR A 45 11.27 -7.88 7.23
CA TYR A 45 10.53 -7.38 6.09
C TYR A 45 9.04 -7.18 6.43
N ARG A 46 8.46 -8.09 7.21
CA ARG A 46 7.11 -7.96 7.76
C ARG A 46 6.96 -6.69 8.60
N ALA A 47 7.92 -6.41 9.49
CA ALA A 47 7.91 -5.17 10.28
C ALA A 47 8.02 -3.91 9.41
N PHE A 48 8.86 -3.96 8.38
CA PHE A 48 8.98 -2.87 7.41
C PHE A 48 7.67 -2.61 6.66
N LEU A 49 7.05 -3.66 6.10
CA LEU A 49 5.79 -3.58 5.37
C LEU A 49 4.67 -3.10 6.29
N GLY A 50 4.56 -3.62 7.52
CA GLY A 50 3.58 -3.16 8.50
C GLY A 50 3.68 -1.66 8.78
N LYS A 51 4.91 -1.14 8.90
CA LYS A 51 5.15 0.30 9.07
C LYS A 51 4.69 1.11 7.85
N GLN A 52 4.94 0.63 6.63
CA GLN A 52 4.55 1.35 5.41
C GLN A 52 3.05 1.27 5.11
N ILE A 53 2.44 0.12 5.32
CA ILE A 53 0.99 -0.11 5.20
C ILE A 53 0.23 0.75 6.21
N GLY A 54 0.77 0.95 7.42
CA GLY A 54 0.27 1.98 8.35
C GLY A 54 -1.12 1.73 8.89
N LYS A 55 -1.52 0.46 8.96
CA LYS A 55 -2.78 0.04 9.57
C LYS A 55 -2.48 -0.93 10.70
N ASP A 56 -3.32 -0.86 11.72
CA ASP A 56 -3.24 -1.76 12.86
C ASP A 56 -3.51 -3.21 12.42
N PRO A 57 -2.79 -4.20 12.97
CA PRO A 57 -3.03 -5.61 12.65
C PRO A 57 -4.49 -6.06 12.81
N VAL A 58 -5.25 -5.47 13.73
CA VAL A 58 -6.67 -5.78 13.95
C VAL A 58 -7.52 -5.31 12.75
N ILE A 59 -7.22 -4.14 12.20
CA ILE A 59 -7.88 -3.64 10.97
C ILE A 59 -7.54 -4.53 9.78
N LEU A 60 -6.26 -4.91 9.64
CA LEU A 60 -5.81 -5.76 8.55
C LEU A 60 -6.42 -7.16 8.61
N GLN A 61 -6.59 -7.71 9.81
CA GLN A 61 -7.28 -8.98 10.03
C GLN A 61 -8.76 -8.89 9.61
N GLY A 62 -9.47 -7.83 10.01
CA GLY A 62 -10.85 -7.60 9.57
C GLY A 62 -10.98 -7.46 8.06
N LEU A 63 -10.02 -6.79 7.40
CA LEU A 63 -9.96 -6.72 5.94
C LEU A 63 -9.71 -8.07 5.29
N LYS A 64 -8.80 -8.90 5.84
CA LYS A 64 -8.55 -10.26 5.36
C LYS A 64 -9.81 -11.13 5.43
N GLU A 65 -10.54 -11.07 6.53
CA GLU A 65 -11.80 -11.81 6.71
C GLU A 65 -12.86 -11.35 5.70
N LEU A 66 -12.98 -10.05 5.48
CA LEU A 66 -13.88 -9.49 4.47
C LEU A 66 -13.52 -9.94 3.05
N VAL A 67 -12.23 -9.94 2.70
CA VAL A 67 -11.75 -10.41 1.39
C VAL A 67 -12.05 -11.89 1.17
N ASN A 68 -11.93 -12.70 2.22
CA ASN A 68 -12.24 -14.13 2.17
C ASN A 68 -13.75 -14.45 2.23
N ASN A 69 -14.62 -13.44 2.27
CA ASN A 69 -16.07 -13.58 2.49
C ASN A 69 -16.43 -14.29 3.80
N ASN A 70 -15.55 -14.21 4.79
CA ASN A 70 -15.78 -14.75 6.13
C ASN A 70 -16.57 -13.73 6.98
N ALA A 71 -17.32 -14.24 7.96
CA ALA A 71 -17.90 -13.38 8.98
C ALA A 71 -16.77 -12.72 9.79
N LEU A 72 -16.93 -11.43 10.12
CA LEU A 72 -15.97 -10.69 10.93
C LEU A 72 -15.94 -11.29 12.34
N THR A 73 -14.83 -11.90 12.71
CA THR A 73 -14.69 -12.61 14.00
C THR A 73 -14.31 -11.66 15.13
N ASN A 74 -13.63 -10.55 14.82
CA ASN A 74 -13.04 -9.64 15.80
C ASN A 74 -13.57 -8.19 15.70
N LEU A 75 -14.90 -8.04 15.62
CA LEU A 75 -15.55 -6.72 15.62
C LEU A 75 -15.22 -5.92 16.89
N VAL A 76 -15.24 -6.59 18.05
CA VAL A 76 -14.94 -5.98 19.36
C VAL A 76 -13.52 -5.41 19.42
N GLY A 77 -12.54 -6.09 18.81
CA GLY A 77 -11.17 -5.59 18.72
C GLY A 77 -11.05 -4.34 17.86
N ILE A 78 -11.76 -4.30 16.72
CA ILE A 78 -11.79 -3.13 15.83
C ILE A 78 -12.44 -1.94 16.55
N GLU A 79 -13.55 -2.15 17.26
CA GLU A 79 -14.20 -1.13 18.09
C GLU A 79 -13.26 -0.59 19.16
N LYS A 80 -12.59 -1.49 19.91
CA LYS A 80 -11.65 -1.11 20.94
C LYS A 80 -10.49 -0.28 20.38
N TYR A 81 -9.94 -0.66 19.24
CA TYR A 81 -8.89 0.10 18.56
C TYR A 81 -9.36 1.52 18.22
N TYR A 82 -10.53 1.66 17.59
CA TYR A 82 -11.02 2.99 17.24
C TYR A 82 -11.36 3.83 18.48
N LYS A 83 -11.83 3.21 19.56
CA LYS A 83 -12.02 3.87 20.85
C LYS A 83 -10.71 4.40 21.43
N THR A 84 -9.61 3.67 21.32
CA THR A 84 -8.28 4.16 21.74
C THR A 84 -7.77 5.31 20.87
N VAL A 85 -8.20 5.36 19.60
CA VAL A 85 -7.89 6.46 18.67
C VAL A 85 -8.87 7.65 18.85
N GLY A 86 -9.80 7.56 19.81
CA GLY A 86 -10.73 8.64 20.15
C GLY A 86 -11.99 8.70 19.29
N VAL A 87 -12.31 7.64 18.55
CA VAL A 87 -13.53 7.51 17.74
C VAL A 87 -14.44 6.47 18.36
N ASP A 88 -15.61 6.88 18.87
CA ASP A 88 -16.64 5.96 19.34
C ASP A 88 -17.42 5.43 18.14
N LEU A 89 -17.25 4.14 17.85
CA LEU A 89 -17.94 3.46 16.75
C LEU A 89 -18.78 2.33 17.34
N LYS A 90 -20.04 2.29 16.93
CA LYS A 90 -20.87 1.09 17.06
C LYS A 90 -20.95 0.46 15.68
N PHE A 91 -20.33 -0.69 15.48
CA PHE A 91 -20.50 -1.42 14.24
C PHE A 91 -21.85 -2.16 14.30
N ASP A 92 -22.70 -1.93 13.31
CA ASP A 92 -23.79 -2.87 13.03
C ASP A 92 -23.15 -4.20 12.58
N PRO A 93 -23.46 -5.36 13.19
CA PRO A 93 -22.96 -6.66 12.77
C PRO A 93 -23.30 -7.01 11.30
N LYS A 94 -24.20 -6.25 10.65
CA LYS A 94 -24.50 -6.34 9.21
C LYS A 94 -23.66 -5.41 8.33
N LEU A 95 -22.60 -4.77 8.84
CA LEU A 95 -21.75 -3.89 8.04
C LEU A 95 -21.11 -4.66 6.87
N LYS A 96 -21.58 -4.36 5.66
CA LYS A 96 -21.04 -4.91 4.40
C LYS A 96 -19.92 -4.04 3.79
N VAL A 97 -19.52 -2.95 4.45
CA VAL A 97 -18.67 -1.92 3.83
C VAL A 97 -17.33 -1.78 4.57
N PRO A 98 -16.18 -1.95 3.89
CA PRO A 98 -14.86 -1.79 4.51
C PRO A 98 -14.54 -0.33 4.86
N CYS A 99 -15.25 0.65 4.28
CA CYS A 99 -15.01 2.07 4.53
C CYS A 99 -15.03 2.40 6.03
N THR A 100 -15.99 1.85 6.77
CA THR A 100 -16.08 2.05 8.22
C THR A 100 -14.93 1.36 8.97
N ILE A 101 -14.48 0.20 8.49
CA ILE A 101 -13.30 -0.50 9.04
C ILE A 101 -12.00 0.23 8.71
N LEU A 102 -11.95 0.95 7.59
CA LEU A 102 -10.73 1.58 7.08
C LEU A 102 -10.52 2.99 7.63
N HIS A 103 -11.61 3.77 7.71
CA HIS A 103 -11.55 5.18 8.04
C HIS A 103 -12.69 5.67 8.94
N SER A 104 -13.40 4.73 9.59
CA SER A 104 -14.37 5.01 10.66
C SER A 104 -15.36 6.12 10.31
N ASN A 105 -15.26 7.26 11.01
CA ASN A 105 -16.15 8.42 10.87
C ASN A 105 -15.57 9.51 9.92
N GLN A 106 -14.38 9.30 9.36
CA GLN A 106 -13.84 10.23 8.36
C GLN A 106 -14.50 9.99 6.99
N SER A 107 -14.55 11.03 6.16
CA SER A 107 -14.87 10.87 4.74
C SER A 107 -13.71 10.14 4.03
N CYS A 108 -13.99 9.38 2.96
CA CYS A 108 -12.93 8.68 2.20
C CYS A 108 -11.83 9.64 1.72
N THR A 109 -12.22 10.85 1.28
CA THR A 109 -11.29 11.89 0.86
C THR A 109 -10.50 12.45 2.03
N GLY A 110 -11.15 12.71 3.17
CA GLY A 110 -10.47 13.17 4.38
C GLY A 110 -9.45 12.16 4.89
N HIS A 111 -9.80 10.87 4.85
CA HIS A 111 -8.90 9.77 5.18
C HIS A 111 -7.73 9.66 4.20
N PHE A 112 -7.98 9.82 2.90
CA PHE A 112 -6.92 9.80 1.90
C PHE A 112 -5.85 10.86 2.20
N PHE A 113 -6.25 12.11 2.44
CA PHE A 113 -5.31 13.19 2.73
C PHE A 113 -4.64 13.04 4.10
N SER A 114 -5.38 12.65 5.14
CA SER A 114 -4.79 12.44 6.47
C SER A 114 -3.79 11.29 6.46
N PHE A 115 -4.10 10.20 5.77
CA PHE A 115 -3.20 9.07 5.59
C PHE A 115 -1.99 9.42 4.72
N LEU A 116 -2.16 10.22 3.66
CA LEU A 116 -1.06 10.70 2.81
C LEU A 116 -0.03 11.46 3.64
N LEU A 117 -0.45 12.39 4.50
CA LEU A 117 0.46 13.13 5.37
C LEU A 117 1.19 12.20 6.36
N GLN A 118 0.49 11.23 6.93
CA GLN A 118 1.10 10.23 7.80
C GLN A 118 2.08 9.32 7.05
N ALA A 119 1.76 8.94 5.82
CA ALA A 119 2.63 8.15 4.95
C ALA A 119 3.89 8.93 4.58
N TYR A 120 3.76 10.24 4.35
CA TYR A 120 4.90 11.13 4.08
C TYR A 120 5.88 11.17 5.25
N GLY A 121 5.39 11.32 6.47
CA GLY A 121 6.22 11.23 7.67
C GLY A 121 6.94 9.88 7.80
N ARG A 122 6.30 8.78 7.40
CA ARG A 122 6.89 7.42 7.45
C ARG A 122 7.88 7.14 6.32
N ALA A 123 7.74 7.81 5.18
CA ALA A 123 8.60 7.67 4.01
C ALA A 123 9.92 8.45 4.16
N LEU A 124 9.89 9.62 4.80
CA LEU A 124 11.08 10.45 5.04
C LEU A 124 12.28 9.69 5.63
N PRO A 125 12.16 8.97 6.77
CA PRO A 125 13.30 8.27 7.36
C PRO A 125 13.87 7.13 6.50
N ILE A 126 13.14 6.68 5.46
CA ILE A 126 13.66 5.71 4.49
C ILE A 126 14.52 6.43 3.46
N TYR A 127 14.04 7.54 2.90
CA TYR A 127 14.72 8.22 1.80
C TYR A 127 15.87 9.11 2.26
N VAL A 128 15.81 9.69 3.46
CA VAL A 128 16.89 10.52 4.01
C VAL A 128 18.26 9.81 3.96
N PRO A 129 18.46 8.62 4.55
CA PRO A 129 19.76 7.94 4.48
C PRO A 129 20.12 7.52 3.06
N VAL A 130 19.14 7.11 2.24
CA VAL A 130 19.36 6.68 0.85
C VAL A 130 19.93 7.81 -0.02
N TYR A 131 19.50 9.05 0.21
CA TYR A 131 20.01 10.21 -0.53
C TYR A 131 21.25 10.82 0.12
N LEU A 132 21.27 10.93 1.45
CA LEU A 132 22.36 11.63 2.15
C LEU A 132 23.64 10.80 2.27
N VAL A 133 23.56 9.48 2.47
CA VAL A 133 24.78 8.65 2.63
C VAL A 133 25.63 8.66 1.35
N PRO A 134 25.07 8.41 0.14
CA PRO A 134 25.86 8.54 -1.09
C PRO A 134 26.37 9.96 -1.32
N ALA A 135 25.58 10.99 -0.96
CA ALA A 135 26.00 12.39 -1.04
C ALA A 135 27.26 12.64 -0.19
N LEU A 136 27.28 12.15 1.04
CA LEU A 136 28.39 12.32 1.99
C LEU A 136 29.62 11.48 1.63
N VAL A 137 29.44 10.25 1.15
CA VAL A 137 30.56 9.33 0.85
C VAL A 137 31.24 9.70 -0.47
N LEU A 138 30.47 9.91 -1.54
CA LEU A 138 31.00 10.06 -2.90
C LEU A 138 31.32 11.51 -3.26
N TYR A 139 30.54 12.46 -2.74
CA TYR A 139 30.64 13.87 -3.15
C TYR A 139 31.25 14.76 -2.07
N ARG A 140 31.96 14.19 -1.08
CA ARG A 140 32.53 14.93 0.06
C ARG A 140 33.35 16.16 -0.34
N GLY A 141 34.17 16.07 -1.40
CA GLY A 141 34.95 17.20 -1.90
C GLY A 141 34.08 18.30 -2.53
N HIS A 142 33.09 17.90 -3.33
CA HIS A 142 32.18 18.82 -4.00
C HIS A 142 31.14 19.42 -3.03
N LEU A 143 30.84 18.75 -1.92
CA LEU A 143 29.99 19.26 -0.85
C LEU A 143 30.60 20.50 -0.19
N VAL A 144 31.93 20.54 -0.07
CA VAL A 144 32.64 21.70 0.49
C VAL A 144 32.62 22.87 -0.50
N GLU A 145 32.71 22.59 -1.80
CA GLU A 145 32.72 23.63 -2.84
C GLU A 145 31.33 24.20 -3.17
N ARG A 146 30.27 23.38 -3.17
CA ARG A 146 28.90 23.78 -3.55
C ARG A 146 27.82 23.14 -2.67
N PRO A 147 27.81 23.41 -1.34
CA PRO A 147 26.94 22.73 -0.38
C PRO A 147 25.45 22.92 -0.70
N HIS A 148 25.02 24.15 -0.99
CA HIS A 148 23.60 24.47 -1.20
C HIS A 148 23.01 23.81 -2.45
N THR A 149 23.78 23.66 -3.53
CA THR A 149 23.28 23.05 -4.77
C THR A 149 23.12 21.54 -4.61
N ILE A 150 24.09 20.87 -3.99
CA ILE A 150 24.05 19.42 -3.80
C ILE A 150 23.00 19.06 -2.74
N LEU A 151 22.98 19.79 -1.62
CA LEU A 151 21.99 19.56 -0.57
C LEU A 151 20.57 19.86 -1.06
N GLY A 152 20.37 20.95 -1.80
CA GLY A 152 19.07 21.28 -2.40
C GLY A 152 18.55 20.20 -3.34
N LYS A 153 19.41 19.64 -4.21
CA LYS A 153 19.05 18.51 -5.08
C LYS A 153 18.67 17.26 -4.30
N ASN A 154 19.41 16.95 -3.22
CA ASN A 154 19.09 15.82 -2.35
C ASN A 154 17.78 16.02 -1.60
N ILE A 155 17.53 17.20 -1.04
CA ILE A 155 16.27 17.52 -0.36
C ILE A 155 15.10 17.41 -1.33
N LEU A 156 15.23 17.95 -2.54
CA LEU A 156 14.20 17.81 -3.58
C LEU A 156 13.97 16.35 -3.97
N GLY A 157 15.04 15.56 -4.06
CA GLY A 157 14.98 14.11 -4.29
C GLY A 157 14.21 13.38 -3.19
N ILE A 158 14.57 13.63 -1.93
CA ILE A 158 13.91 13.06 -0.74
C ILE A 158 12.42 13.44 -0.74
N ALA A 159 12.11 14.73 -0.94
CA ALA A 159 10.73 15.21 -0.93
C ALA A 159 9.89 14.56 -2.04
N ARG A 160 10.41 14.54 -3.28
CA ARG A 160 9.72 13.94 -4.43
C ARG A 160 9.52 12.44 -4.27
N SER A 161 10.54 11.70 -3.83
CA SER A 161 10.44 10.25 -3.60
C SER A 161 9.50 9.92 -2.44
N SER A 162 9.57 10.67 -1.34
CA SER A 162 8.67 10.50 -0.20
C SER A 162 7.23 10.78 -0.60
N LEU A 163 6.99 11.86 -1.37
CA LEU A 163 5.66 12.19 -1.88
C LEU A 163 5.12 11.09 -2.79
N PHE A 164 5.95 10.59 -3.71
CA PHE A 164 5.57 9.48 -4.59
C PHE A 164 5.12 8.25 -3.78
N LEU A 165 5.92 7.81 -2.82
CA LEU A 165 5.58 6.66 -1.98
C LEU A 165 4.30 6.91 -1.15
N SER A 166 4.13 8.13 -0.65
CA SER A 166 2.97 8.51 0.18
C SER A 166 1.67 8.50 -0.62
N VAL A 167 1.70 9.08 -1.82
CA VAL A 167 0.57 9.06 -2.74
C VAL A 167 0.25 7.63 -3.15
N TYR A 168 1.27 6.80 -3.40
CA TYR A 168 1.09 5.38 -3.70
C TYR A 168 0.36 4.65 -2.55
N CYS A 169 0.87 4.70 -1.32
CA CYS A 169 0.22 4.04 -0.17
C CYS A 169 -1.17 4.61 0.15
N ALA A 170 -1.37 5.92 -0.01
CA ALA A 170 -2.71 6.52 0.17
C ALA A 170 -3.69 6.07 -0.92
N SER A 171 -3.20 5.90 -2.15
CA SER A 171 -4.00 5.42 -3.28
C SER A 171 -4.43 3.97 -3.10
N GLU A 172 -3.63 3.11 -2.48
CA GLU A 172 -4.05 1.74 -2.14
C GLU A 172 -5.34 1.77 -1.30
N TRP A 173 -5.39 2.59 -0.25
CA TRP A 173 -6.58 2.73 0.59
C TRP A 173 -7.73 3.47 -0.12
N GLY A 174 -7.43 4.55 -0.84
CA GLY A 174 -8.42 5.29 -1.61
C GLY A 174 -9.12 4.39 -2.65
N TRP A 175 -8.35 3.53 -3.31
CA TRP A 175 -8.85 2.56 -4.28
C TRP A 175 -9.77 1.54 -3.62
N THR A 176 -9.42 1.03 -2.43
CA THR A 176 -10.31 0.13 -1.68
C THR A 176 -11.69 0.76 -1.44
N CYS A 177 -11.74 2.01 -0.99
CA CYS A 177 -12.99 2.74 -0.78
C CYS A 177 -13.77 2.97 -2.08
N LEU A 178 -13.06 3.33 -3.16
CA LEU A 178 -13.66 3.59 -4.46
C LEU A 178 -14.29 2.33 -5.05
N LEU A 179 -13.55 1.21 -5.08
CA LEU A 179 -14.04 -0.06 -5.59
C LEU A 179 -15.31 -0.50 -4.85
N PHE A 180 -15.29 -0.48 -3.52
CA PHE A 180 -16.47 -0.88 -2.75
C PHE A 180 -17.67 0.03 -2.99
N ARG A 181 -17.47 1.35 -3.17
CA ARG A 181 -18.58 2.26 -3.53
C ARG A 181 -19.15 2.00 -4.91
N ILE A 182 -18.31 1.66 -5.89
CA ILE A 182 -18.72 1.33 -7.26
C ILE A 182 -19.48 0.00 -7.27
N PHE A 183 -18.91 -1.04 -6.64
CA PHE A 183 -19.44 -2.40 -6.70
C PHE A 183 -20.56 -2.69 -5.72
N GLN A 184 -20.76 -1.90 -4.65
CA GLN A 184 -21.99 -1.98 -3.86
C GLN A 184 -23.25 -1.57 -4.62
N ARG A 185 -23.12 -0.88 -5.77
CA ARG A 185 -24.25 -0.65 -6.69
C ARG A 185 -24.57 -1.85 -7.58
N VAL A 186 -23.68 -2.84 -7.66
CA VAL A 186 -23.84 -4.06 -8.47
C VAL A 186 -23.89 -5.24 -7.50
N GLN A 187 -25.09 -5.70 -7.19
CA GLN A 187 -25.29 -6.82 -6.26
C GLN A 187 -24.47 -8.07 -6.65
N TYR A 188 -23.92 -8.73 -5.62
CA TYR A 188 -23.36 -10.09 -5.62
C TYR A 188 -22.25 -10.40 -6.64
N SER A 189 -21.03 -9.91 -6.42
CA SER A 189 -19.82 -10.74 -6.60
C SER A 189 -18.60 -10.04 -6.00
N THR A 190 -18.42 -10.20 -4.69
CA THR A 190 -17.26 -9.71 -3.93
C THR A 190 -15.97 -10.48 -4.23
N SER A 191 -16.02 -11.56 -5.03
CA SER A 191 -14.82 -12.27 -5.50
C SER A 191 -14.16 -11.62 -6.72
N CYS A 192 -14.91 -11.16 -7.73
CA CYS A 192 -14.28 -10.71 -8.99
C CYS A 192 -13.63 -9.33 -8.92
N THR A 193 -14.01 -8.48 -7.98
CA THR A 193 -13.66 -7.05 -7.99
C THR A 193 -12.36 -6.73 -7.27
N TRP A 194 -11.92 -7.62 -6.38
CA TRP A 194 -10.58 -7.61 -5.82
C TRP A 194 -9.56 -8.33 -6.69
N HIS A 195 -9.98 -9.23 -7.59
CA HIS A 195 -9.10 -9.87 -8.56
C HIS A 195 -8.54 -8.90 -9.61
N VAL A 196 -9.20 -7.77 -9.87
CA VAL A 196 -8.71 -6.77 -10.85
C VAL A 196 -7.60 -5.89 -10.24
N SER A 197 -7.59 -5.69 -8.92
CA SER A 197 -6.50 -5.04 -8.17
C SER A 197 -5.46 -6.02 -7.62
N ASN A 198 -5.76 -7.32 -7.60
CA ASN A 198 -4.92 -8.37 -7.04
C ASN A 198 -4.85 -9.58 -7.98
N TRP A 199 -4.07 -9.44 -9.06
CA TRP A 199 -3.79 -10.56 -9.98
C TRP A 199 -3.09 -11.74 -9.26
N SER A 200 -2.48 -11.49 -8.09
CA SER A 200 -1.80 -12.45 -7.22
C SER A 200 -2.71 -13.38 -6.41
N GLY A 201 -4.01 -13.07 -6.29
CA GLY A 201 -4.97 -13.95 -5.58
C GLY A 201 -5.30 -15.25 -6.32
N ILE A 202 -5.13 -15.29 -7.64
CA ILE A 202 -5.29 -16.52 -8.45
C ILE A 202 -4.12 -17.46 -8.20
N ALA A 203 -2.90 -16.93 -8.12
CA ALA A 203 -1.68 -17.73 -7.92
C ALA A 203 -1.62 -18.39 -6.53
N TYR A 204 -2.11 -17.72 -5.47
CA TYR A 204 -2.09 -18.29 -4.12
C TYR A 204 -3.18 -19.33 -3.85
N ARG A 205 -4.31 -19.29 -4.59
CA ARG A 205 -5.37 -20.30 -4.44
C ARG A 205 -4.99 -21.63 -5.09
N GLU A 206 -4.05 -21.63 -6.04
CA GLU A 206 -3.51 -22.86 -6.64
C GLU A 206 -2.47 -23.58 -5.75
N GLU A 207 -2.02 -22.97 -4.65
CA GLU A 207 -0.98 -23.53 -3.76
C GLU A 207 -1.51 -24.09 -2.42
N GLU A 208 -2.82 -24.05 -2.14
CA GLU A 208 -3.36 -24.83 -1.01
C GLU A 208 -3.52 -26.30 -1.45
N PRO A 209 -2.80 -27.25 -0.83
CA PRO A 209 -3.08 -28.67 -1.04
C PRO A 209 -4.45 -28.97 -0.45
N GLU A 210 -5.34 -29.52 -1.28
CA GLU A 210 -6.57 -30.16 -0.82
C GLU A 210 -6.20 -31.20 0.25
N ASN A 211 -6.66 -30.98 1.48
CA ASN A 211 -6.69 -31.98 2.54
C ASN A 211 -7.97 -31.82 3.36
#